data_AF-A0AAD7EA91-F1
#
_entry.id   AF-A0AAD7EA91-F1
#
_cell.length_a   1.000
_cell.length_b   1.000
_cell.length_c   1.000
_cell.angle_alpha   90.00
_cell.angle_beta   90.00
_cell.angle_gamma   90.00
#
_symmetry.space_group_name_H-M   'P 1'
#
loop_
_entity.id
_entity.type
_entity.pdbx_description
1 polymer ?
#
loop_
_entity_poly.entity_id
_entity_poly.type
_entity_poly.pdbx_seq_one_letter_code
_entity_poly.pdbx_strand_id
1 'polypeptide(L)'
;MFYNNAYVLPYWIAEVSKLINYLGPDNVFVSIVESYSSDDSPALLRAFETKLQAMSVPNRILTQDTSVPRPPSMVTGPPRIDFLAATWNLVLEPLTVHGGYDRVLFSNDVFVEAESIVELLETNRGEYDMVCGLDFQQWGLYDIWVIRDRLGRIVSGQWPYFSEESGFAAVMASEPAPVFTCWNGIVSIRAEPFLPTEMRRGGLSAPPLPPLSPTHPAYPRPANQTPATAPPLRFRSSSPDECFSSESFNLPYDLRRLFGLERIYINPRVITAYKWRFYLWFKYAMRHWVVKWFMETAGHKSREDLPQFVLGGGNQPTIWDGGECHPGGALHLH
;
A
#
# COMPACT_ATOMS: atom_id res chain seq x y z
N MET A 1 -1.68 -2.95 11.11
CA MET A 1 -2.07 -2.11 12.27
C MET A 1 -3.57 -2.30 12.48
N PHE A 2 -4.05 -2.39 13.71
CA PHE A 2 -5.50 -2.49 14.01
C PHE A 2 -5.93 -1.46 15.07
N TYR A 3 -7.16 -0.98 14.94
CA TYR A 3 -7.88 -0.12 15.88
C TYR A 3 -9.39 -0.32 15.68
N ASN A 4 -10.09 -0.87 16.67
CA ASN A 4 -11.54 -1.14 16.62
C ASN A 4 -11.98 -1.98 15.40
N ASN A 5 -11.32 -3.13 15.21
CA ASN A 5 -11.49 -4.01 14.06
C ASN A 5 -12.10 -5.38 14.40
N ALA A 6 -12.80 -5.52 15.53
CA ALA A 6 -13.38 -6.80 15.94
C ALA A 6 -14.34 -7.40 14.90
N TYR A 7 -14.97 -6.56 14.07
CA TYR A 7 -15.90 -7.00 13.02
C TYR A 7 -15.21 -7.68 11.81
N VAL A 8 -13.95 -7.37 11.52
CA VAL A 8 -13.21 -7.90 10.35
C VAL A 8 -12.17 -8.94 10.75
N LEU A 9 -11.63 -8.84 11.97
CA LEU A 9 -10.57 -9.73 12.47
C LEU A 9 -10.89 -11.23 12.37
N PRO A 10 -12.09 -11.74 12.70
CA PRO A 10 -12.36 -13.18 12.60
C PRO A 10 -12.19 -13.72 11.17
N TYR A 11 -12.67 -12.96 10.18
CA TYR A 11 -12.51 -13.32 8.77
C TYR A 11 -11.05 -13.20 8.34
N TRP A 12 -10.41 -12.07 8.65
CA TRP A 12 -9.02 -11.82 8.28
C TRP A 12 -8.08 -12.87 8.89
N ILE A 13 -8.26 -13.23 10.16
CA ILE A 13 -7.49 -14.29 10.84
C ILE A 13 -7.67 -15.63 10.14
N ALA A 14 -8.89 -15.98 9.74
CA ALA A 14 -9.15 -17.24 9.03
C ALA A 14 -8.40 -17.29 7.69
N GLU A 15 -8.47 -16.22 6.89
CA GLU A 15 -7.82 -16.14 5.59
C GLU A 15 -6.29 -16.08 5.69
N VAL A 16 -5.73 -15.30 6.61
CA VAL A 16 -4.29 -15.27 6.87
C VAL A 16 -3.79 -16.61 7.39
N SER A 17 -4.57 -17.33 8.20
CA SER A 17 -4.20 -18.68 8.63
C SER A 17 -4.13 -19.66 7.46
N LYS A 18 -5.05 -19.58 6.49
CA LYS A 18 -4.99 -20.39 5.26
C LYS A 18 -3.75 -20.05 4.44
N LEU A 19 -3.46 -18.76 4.29
CA LEU A 19 -2.26 -18.29 3.59
C LEU A 19 -0.98 -18.83 4.23
N ILE A 20 -0.85 -18.74 5.56
CA ILE A 20 0.31 -19.25 6.29
C ILE A 20 0.49 -20.76 6.06
N ASN A 21 -0.60 -21.53 6.12
CA ASN A 21 -0.55 -22.97 5.83
C ASN A 21 -0.12 -23.26 4.38
N TYR A 22 -0.53 -22.43 3.42
CA TYR A 22 -0.13 -22.57 2.02
C TYR A 22 1.35 -22.22 1.79
N LEU A 23 1.82 -21.10 2.37
CA LEU A 23 3.22 -20.65 2.25
C LEU A 23 4.19 -21.52 3.06
N GLY A 24 3.71 -22.18 4.11
CA GLY A 24 4.53 -22.90 5.08
C GLY A 24 4.86 -22.02 6.29
N PRO A 25 4.65 -22.50 7.54
CA PRO A 25 4.92 -21.74 8.76
C PRO A 25 6.36 -21.20 8.87
N ASP A 26 7.35 -21.95 8.38
CA ASP A 26 8.76 -21.58 8.43
C ASP A 26 9.12 -20.42 7.47
N ASN A 27 8.24 -20.11 6.51
CA ASN A 27 8.45 -19.06 5.52
C ASN A 27 7.75 -17.74 5.89
N VAL A 28 7.09 -17.66 7.05
CA VAL A 28 6.26 -16.53 7.42
C VAL A 28 6.60 -16.01 8.81
N PHE A 29 6.70 -14.68 8.93
CA PHE A 29 6.66 -13.97 10.20
C PHE A 29 5.42 -13.08 10.26
N VAL A 30 4.74 -13.05 11.40
CA VAL A 30 3.57 -12.17 11.59
C VAL A 30 3.91 -11.05 12.56
N SER A 31 3.85 -9.79 12.11
CA SER A 31 3.93 -8.63 13.00
C SER A 31 2.63 -7.83 12.98
N ILE A 32 2.08 -7.57 14.16
CA ILE A 32 0.84 -6.83 14.34
C ILE A 32 1.03 -5.82 15.47
N VAL A 33 0.60 -4.59 15.22
CA VAL A 33 0.38 -3.59 16.27
C VAL A 33 -1.10 -3.25 16.30
N GLU A 34 -1.69 -3.39 17.47
CA GLU A 34 -3.01 -2.89 17.82
C GLU A 34 -2.86 -1.90 18.97
N SER A 35 -3.52 -0.75 18.81
CA SER A 35 -3.45 0.33 19.77
C SER A 35 -4.80 1.00 19.92
N TYR A 36 -5.10 1.46 21.14
CA TYR A 36 -6.28 2.27 21.47
C TYR A 36 -7.66 1.64 21.23
N SER A 37 -7.79 0.34 20.93
CA SER A 37 -9.13 -0.25 20.73
C SER A 37 -9.97 -0.27 22.00
N SER A 38 -11.28 -0.09 21.80
CA SER A 38 -12.34 -0.19 22.82
C SER A 38 -13.28 -1.37 22.59
N ASP A 39 -13.05 -2.17 21.53
CA ASP A 39 -13.79 -3.38 21.21
C ASP A 39 -12.95 -4.65 21.50
N ASP A 40 -13.42 -5.81 21.04
CA ASP A 40 -12.78 -7.11 21.28
C ASP A 40 -11.52 -7.36 20.42
N SER A 41 -11.02 -6.37 19.67
CA SER A 41 -9.81 -6.52 18.84
C SER A 41 -8.60 -7.07 19.61
N PRO A 42 -8.26 -6.57 20.83
CA PRO A 42 -7.12 -7.09 21.58
C PRO A 42 -7.29 -8.58 21.94
N ALA A 43 -8.51 -9.00 22.30
CA ALA A 43 -8.80 -10.37 22.69
C ALA A 43 -8.68 -11.32 21.49
N LEU A 44 -9.21 -10.93 20.33
CA LEU A 44 -9.11 -11.68 19.08
C LEU A 44 -7.65 -11.84 18.61
N LEU A 45 -6.84 -10.79 18.75
CA LEU A 45 -5.43 -10.83 18.37
C LEU A 45 -4.58 -11.70 19.30
N ARG A 46 -4.85 -11.74 20.61
CA ARG A 46 -4.20 -12.69 21.54
C ARG A 46 -4.57 -14.14 21.24
N ALA A 47 -5.83 -14.38 20.88
CA ALA A 47 -6.25 -15.71 20.43
C ALA A 47 -5.53 -16.11 19.13
N PHE A 48 -5.31 -15.15 18.21
CA PHE A 48 -4.53 -15.39 17.00
C PHE A 48 -3.05 -15.65 17.30
N GLU A 49 -2.44 -14.91 18.23
CA GLU A 49 -1.07 -15.18 18.70
C GLU A 49 -0.91 -16.62 19.20
N THR A 50 -1.85 -17.09 20.04
CA THR A 50 -1.85 -18.48 20.53
C THR A 50 -1.94 -19.48 19.37
N LYS A 51 -2.76 -19.18 18.36
CA LYS A 51 -2.88 -20.01 17.15
C LYS A 51 -1.58 -20.04 16.34
N LEU A 52 -0.92 -18.90 16.16
CA LEU A 52 0.37 -18.81 15.46
C LEU A 52 1.46 -19.60 16.18
N GLN A 53 1.53 -19.51 17.51
CA GLN A 53 2.45 -20.29 18.33
C GLN A 53 2.20 -21.80 18.20
N ALA A 54 0.93 -22.23 18.19
CA ALA A 54 0.57 -23.63 17.96
C ALA A 54 0.93 -24.12 16.55
N MET A 55 1.02 -23.22 15.57
CA MET A 55 1.48 -23.48 14.21
C MET A 55 3.01 -23.33 14.05
N SER A 56 3.74 -23.03 15.13
CA SER A 56 5.18 -22.73 15.12
C SER A 56 5.58 -21.55 14.21
N VAL A 57 4.68 -20.59 14.03
CA VAL A 57 4.92 -19.38 13.22
C VAL A 57 5.56 -18.30 14.11
N PRO A 58 6.76 -17.81 13.79
CA PRO A 58 7.36 -16.70 14.53
C PRO A 58 6.52 -15.43 14.36
N ASN A 59 6.30 -14.71 15.46
CA ASN A 59 5.43 -13.55 15.44
C ASN A 59 5.76 -12.53 16.55
N ARG A 60 5.26 -11.31 16.38
CA ARG A 60 5.21 -10.26 17.39
C ARG A 60 3.86 -9.56 17.28
N ILE A 61 2.97 -9.83 18.23
CA ILE A 61 1.65 -9.20 18.30
C ILE A 61 1.61 -8.29 19.53
N LEU A 62 1.64 -6.98 19.28
CA LEU A 62 1.50 -5.97 20.31
C LEU A 62 0.02 -5.55 20.38
N THR A 63 -0.64 -5.83 21.50
CA THR A 63 -2.02 -5.39 21.76
C THR A 63 -2.06 -4.31 22.82
N GLN A 64 -2.94 -3.32 22.66
CA GLN A 64 -3.07 -2.15 23.53
C GLN A 64 -1.75 -1.38 23.68
N ASP A 65 -0.92 -1.40 22.64
CA ASP A 65 0.38 -0.72 22.66
C ASP A 65 0.20 0.78 22.42
N THR A 66 0.57 1.59 23.41
CA THR A 66 0.49 3.06 23.33
C THR A 66 1.86 3.71 23.28
N SER A 67 2.89 2.99 22.81
CA SER A 67 4.24 3.53 22.67
C SER A 67 4.31 4.66 21.64
N VAL A 68 3.45 4.61 20.62
CA VAL A 68 3.23 5.69 19.66
C VAL A 68 2.05 6.54 20.12
N PRO A 69 2.26 7.81 20.53
CA PRO A 69 1.19 8.66 21.04
C PRO A 69 0.18 9.01 19.96
N ARG A 70 -1.09 8.71 20.19
CA ARG A 70 -2.17 9.10 19.28
C ARG A 70 -2.46 10.60 19.35
N PRO A 71 -2.57 11.30 18.20
CA PRO A 71 -2.90 12.71 18.19
C PRO A 71 -4.35 12.94 18.64
N PRO A 72 -4.70 14.14 19.16
CA PRO A 72 -6.06 14.45 19.58
C PRO A 72 -7.10 14.39 18.45
N SER A 73 -6.68 14.63 17.21
CA SER A 73 -7.52 14.58 16.01
C SER A 73 -6.94 13.61 15.00
N MET A 74 -7.80 12.75 14.47
CA MET A 74 -7.49 11.81 13.37
C MET A 74 -8.05 12.30 12.02
N VAL A 75 -8.32 13.60 11.89
CA VAL A 75 -8.60 14.22 10.59
C VAL A 75 -7.33 14.19 9.73
N THR A 76 -7.49 14.10 8.42
CA THR A 76 -6.37 14.13 7.47
C THR A 76 -5.52 15.38 7.68
N GLY A 77 -4.26 15.18 8.08
CA GLY A 77 -3.30 16.23 8.38
C GLY A 77 -1.97 15.64 8.87
N PRO A 78 -0.91 16.46 9.01
CA PRO A 78 0.42 15.98 9.40
C PRO A 78 0.44 15.14 10.68
N PRO A 79 -0.23 15.51 11.80
CA PRO A 79 -0.18 14.72 13.02
C PRO A 79 -0.73 13.29 12.86
N ARG A 80 -1.78 13.12 12.04
CA ARG A 80 -2.32 11.78 11.72
C ARG A 80 -1.31 10.97 10.91
N ILE A 81 -0.66 11.60 9.93
CA ILE A 81 0.32 10.94 9.05
C ILE A 81 1.57 10.54 9.85
N ASP A 82 2.06 11.41 10.73
CA ASP A 82 3.18 11.11 11.64
C ASP A 82 2.87 9.90 12.53
N PHE A 83 1.67 9.86 13.10
CA PHE A 83 1.21 8.73 13.91
C PHE A 83 1.17 7.41 13.13
N LEU A 84 0.59 7.42 11.92
CA LEU A 84 0.53 6.24 11.06
C LEU A 84 1.93 5.79 10.63
N ALA A 85 2.79 6.72 10.22
CA ALA A 85 4.16 6.42 9.83
C ALA A 85 4.95 5.79 10.98
N ALA A 86 4.86 6.36 12.18
CA ALA A 86 5.51 5.81 13.37
C ALA A 86 4.98 4.40 13.72
N THR A 87 3.68 4.16 13.57
CA THR A 87 3.09 2.86 13.86
C THR A 87 3.48 1.81 12.83
N TRP A 88 3.54 2.16 11.53
CA TRP A 88 4.06 1.25 10.51
C TRP A 88 5.54 0.91 10.73
N ASN A 89 6.35 1.89 11.13
CA ASN A 89 7.75 1.64 11.48
C ASN A 89 7.88 0.71 12.71
N LEU A 90 6.99 0.82 13.70
CA LEU A 90 6.93 -0.10 14.84
C LEU A 90 6.58 -1.54 14.40
N VAL A 91 5.62 -1.69 13.48
CA VAL A 91 5.27 -2.99 12.87
C VAL A 91 6.46 -3.60 12.12
N LEU A 92 7.32 -2.77 11.52
CA LEU A 92 8.49 -3.23 10.75
C LEU A 92 9.69 -3.64 11.60
N GLU A 93 9.74 -3.31 12.88
CA GLU A 93 10.91 -3.57 13.72
C GLU A 93 11.42 -5.02 13.70
N PRO A 94 10.58 -6.08 13.72
CA PRO A 94 11.08 -7.45 13.66
C PRO A 94 11.90 -7.74 12.40
N LEU A 95 11.55 -7.12 11.26
CA LEU A 95 12.29 -7.28 10.02
C LEU A 95 13.69 -6.66 10.11
N THR A 96 13.81 -5.51 10.76
CA THR A 96 15.11 -4.80 10.87
C THR A 96 16.06 -5.46 11.86
N VAL A 97 15.54 -6.28 12.77
CA VAL A 97 16.32 -7.03 13.77
C VAL A 97 16.69 -8.43 13.27
N HIS A 98 15.76 -9.15 12.64
CA HIS A 98 15.95 -10.55 12.27
C HIS A 98 16.35 -10.74 10.79
N GLY A 99 15.96 -9.82 9.91
CA GLY A 99 16.16 -9.94 8.47
C GLY A 99 15.58 -11.24 7.89
N GLY A 100 16.13 -11.69 6.77
CA GLY A 100 15.93 -13.06 6.28
C GLY A 100 14.76 -13.30 5.33
N TYR A 101 13.84 -12.34 5.18
CA TYR A 101 12.66 -12.45 4.32
C TYR A 101 12.87 -11.77 2.97
N ASP A 102 12.24 -12.29 1.91
CA ASP A 102 12.32 -11.70 0.56
C ASP A 102 11.23 -10.64 0.32
N ARG A 103 10.09 -10.77 1.00
CA ARG A 103 8.91 -9.92 0.84
C ARG A 103 8.37 -9.43 2.17
N VAL A 104 7.80 -8.23 2.15
CA VAL A 104 6.96 -7.68 3.23
C VAL A 104 5.57 -7.48 2.68
N LEU A 105 4.60 -8.17 3.26
CA LEU A 105 3.18 -8.02 2.95
C LEU A 105 2.55 -7.13 4.02
N PHE A 106 2.11 -5.93 3.63
CA PHE A 106 1.30 -5.08 4.49
C PHE A 106 -0.17 -5.28 4.15
N SER A 107 -0.99 -5.44 5.19
CA SER A 107 -2.45 -5.50 5.09
C SER A 107 -3.05 -4.44 5.98
N ASN A 108 -3.97 -3.68 5.42
CA ASN A 108 -4.93 -2.90 6.21
C ASN A 108 -5.99 -3.84 6.80
N ASP A 109 -6.94 -3.27 7.54
CA ASP A 109 -8.11 -3.91 8.14
C ASP A 109 -9.23 -4.20 7.12
N VAL A 110 -8.88 -4.86 6.01
CA VAL A 110 -9.76 -5.12 4.88
C VAL A 110 -10.19 -6.58 4.79
N PHE A 111 -11.33 -6.82 4.16
CA PHE A 111 -11.73 -8.14 3.69
C PHE A 111 -10.91 -8.52 2.45
N VAL A 112 -10.23 -9.66 2.51
CA VAL A 112 -9.42 -10.25 1.43
C VAL A 112 -9.32 -11.76 1.64
N GLU A 113 -9.35 -12.55 0.57
CA GLU A 113 -9.22 -14.02 0.62
C GLU A 113 -7.76 -14.44 0.47
N ALA A 114 -7.38 -15.56 1.06
CA ALA A 114 -6.01 -16.10 0.98
C ALA A 114 -5.53 -16.25 -0.48
N GLU A 115 -6.39 -16.72 -1.37
CA GLU A 115 -6.13 -16.90 -2.80
C GLU A 115 -5.86 -15.56 -3.49
N SER A 116 -6.52 -14.48 -3.06
CA SER A 116 -6.26 -13.13 -3.58
C SER A 116 -4.90 -12.61 -3.10
N ILE A 117 -4.44 -13.01 -1.91
CA ILE A 117 -3.10 -12.68 -1.43
C ILE A 117 -2.03 -13.47 -2.19
N VAL A 118 -2.27 -14.76 -2.48
CA VAL A 118 -1.38 -15.55 -3.35
C VAL A 118 -1.29 -14.93 -4.74
N GLU A 119 -2.43 -14.55 -5.32
CA GLU A 119 -2.50 -13.83 -6.61
C GLU A 119 -1.71 -12.50 -6.57
N LEU A 120 -1.74 -11.76 -5.45
CA LEU A 120 -0.91 -10.57 -5.27
C LEU A 120 0.59 -10.93 -5.29
N LEU A 121 0.99 -11.94 -4.52
CA LEU A 121 2.38 -12.36 -4.39
C LEU A 121 2.97 -12.89 -5.70
N GLU A 122 2.16 -13.56 -6.52
CA GLU A 122 2.50 -14.12 -7.83
C GLU A 122 2.36 -13.12 -8.99
N THR A 123 2.03 -11.85 -8.70
CA THR A 123 1.95 -10.80 -9.72
C THR A 123 3.25 -10.79 -10.54
N ASN A 124 3.12 -10.83 -11.87
CA ASN A 124 4.27 -10.91 -12.78
C ASN A 124 5.26 -12.05 -12.42
N ARG A 125 4.77 -13.20 -11.96
CA ARG A 125 5.60 -14.35 -11.51
C ARG A 125 6.56 -14.00 -10.38
N GLY A 126 6.17 -13.05 -9.51
CA GLY A 126 7.01 -12.53 -8.44
C GLY A 126 8.01 -11.45 -8.88
N GLU A 127 8.10 -11.10 -10.17
CA GLU A 127 9.05 -10.10 -10.67
C GLU A 127 8.49 -8.66 -10.56
N TYR A 128 8.44 -8.16 -9.34
CA TYR A 128 8.12 -6.75 -9.02
C TYR A 128 8.96 -6.26 -7.84
N ASP A 129 9.04 -4.94 -7.71
CA ASP A 129 9.61 -4.30 -6.53
C ASP A 129 8.52 -3.99 -5.50
N MET A 130 7.34 -3.61 -5.98
CA MET A 130 6.13 -3.43 -5.17
C MET A 130 4.86 -3.72 -5.98
N VAL A 131 3.84 -4.30 -5.33
CA VAL A 131 2.52 -4.50 -5.93
C VAL A 131 1.41 -4.27 -4.92
N CYS A 132 0.35 -3.60 -5.35
CA CYS A 132 -0.84 -3.36 -4.53
C CYS A 132 -2.08 -4.03 -5.12
N GLY A 133 -3.05 -4.33 -4.25
CA GLY A 133 -4.41 -4.62 -4.66
C GLY A 133 -5.20 -3.36 -4.98
N LEU A 134 -6.52 -3.52 -5.06
CA LEU A 134 -7.49 -2.43 -5.14
C LEU A 134 -8.44 -2.52 -3.95
N ASP A 135 -8.70 -1.42 -3.28
CA ASP A 135 -9.72 -1.32 -2.24
C ASP A 135 -10.95 -0.55 -2.74
N PHE A 136 -12.12 -0.98 -2.28
CA PHE A 136 -13.39 -0.42 -2.76
C PHE A 136 -14.29 0.07 -1.63
N GLN A 137 -15.00 1.15 -1.95
CA GLN A 137 -16.11 1.68 -1.18
C GLN A 137 -17.35 1.87 -2.07
N GLN A 138 -18.39 2.46 -1.51
CA GLN A 138 -19.72 2.60 -2.12
C GLN A 138 -19.73 3.15 -3.57
N TRP A 139 -18.77 4.01 -3.93
CA TRP A 139 -18.73 4.69 -5.23
C TRP A 139 -17.63 4.19 -6.17
N GLY A 140 -16.92 3.11 -5.84
CA GLY A 140 -15.82 2.59 -6.66
C GLY A 140 -14.51 2.49 -5.90
N LEU A 141 -13.41 2.67 -6.63
CA LEU A 141 -12.05 2.60 -6.10
C LEU A 141 -11.86 3.64 -5.00
N TYR A 142 -11.42 3.17 -3.84
CA TYR A 142 -11.19 3.98 -2.66
C TYR A 142 -9.72 4.43 -2.59
N ASP A 143 -9.41 5.33 -1.64
CA ASP A 143 -8.06 5.82 -1.37
C ASP A 143 -7.25 6.23 -2.63
N ILE A 144 -7.89 6.87 -3.61
CA ILE A 144 -7.23 7.29 -4.86
C ILE A 144 -6.05 8.25 -4.64
N TRP A 145 -5.97 8.90 -3.46
CA TRP A 145 -4.89 9.80 -3.12
C TRP A 145 -3.51 9.15 -3.00
N VAL A 146 -3.43 7.83 -2.76
CA VAL A 146 -2.16 7.07 -2.74
C VAL A 146 -1.74 6.55 -4.12
N ILE A 147 -2.66 6.54 -5.09
CA ILE A 147 -2.41 6.02 -6.42
C ILE A 147 -1.94 7.14 -7.33
N ARG A 148 -0.89 6.86 -8.10
CA ARG A 148 -0.56 7.63 -9.30
C ARG A 148 -0.34 6.68 -10.46
N ASP A 149 -0.90 7.02 -11.62
CA ASP A 149 -0.65 6.26 -12.83
C ASP A 149 0.85 6.26 -13.19
N ARG A 150 1.25 5.49 -14.21
CA ARG A 150 2.67 5.40 -14.62
C ARG A 150 3.31 6.77 -14.91
N LEU A 151 2.52 7.75 -15.33
CA LEU A 151 2.96 9.11 -15.67
C LEU A 151 2.90 10.07 -14.47
N GLY A 152 2.57 9.56 -13.28
CA GLY A 152 2.47 10.33 -12.06
C GLY A 152 1.14 11.04 -11.88
N ARG A 153 0.08 10.73 -12.65
CA ARG A 153 -1.20 11.44 -12.58
C ARG A 153 -2.19 10.78 -11.65
N ILE A 154 -3.14 11.56 -11.14
CA ILE A 154 -4.23 11.07 -10.30
C ILE A 154 -5.19 10.22 -11.14
N VAL A 155 -5.67 9.14 -10.54
CA VAL A 155 -6.59 8.18 -11.18
C VAL A 155 -8.04 8.48 -10.82
N SER A 156 -8.95 7.96 -11.64
CA SER A 156 -10.39 8.00 -11.39
C SER A 156 -10.80 6.94 -10.37
N GLY A 157 -11.77 7.28 -9.51
CA GLY A 157 -12.46 6.29 -8.67
C GLY A 157 -13.38 5.35 -9.47
N GLN A 158 -13.74 5.74 -10.70
CA GLN A 158 -14.61 4.96 -11.58
C GLN A 158 -13.80 4.09 -12.52
N TRP A 159 -14.25 2.86 -12.75
CA TRP A 159 -13.65 1.96 -13.73
C TRP A 159 -13.69 2.60 -15.13
N PRO A 160 -12.60 2.54 -15.92
CA PRO A 160 -11.40 1.71 -15.77
C PRO A 160 -10.21 2.34 -14.99
N TYR A 161 -10.49 3.34 -14.15
CA TYR A 161 -9.57 4.02 -13.22
C TYR A 161 -8.47 4.86 -13.88
N PHE A 162 -7.73 4.30 -14.83
CA PHE A 162 -6.61 4.94 -15.51
C PHE A 162 -7.07 5.59 -16.82
N SER A 163 -6.55 6.79 -17.10
CA SER A 163 -6.78 7.49 -18.37
C SER A 163 -5.61 7.33 -19.35
N GLU A 164 -4.41 7.03 -18.83
CA GLU A 164 -3.27 6.68 -19.66
C GLU A 164 -3.44 5.27 -20.25
N GLU A 165 -2.84 5.06 -21.43
CA GLU A 165 -3.10 3.91 -22.28
C GLU A 165 -2.69 2.55 -21.69
N SER A 166 -1.53 2.47 -21.02
CA SER A 166 -0.95 1.22 -20.54
C SER A 166 -1.74 0.63 -19.37
N GLY A 167 -2.06 1.42 -18.37
CA GLY A 167 -2.85 0.99 -17.21
C GLY A 167 -4.32 0.89 -17.55
N PHE A 168 -4.86 1.71 -18.47
CA PHE A 168 -6.19 1.50 -19.03
C PHE A 168 -6.28 0.09 -19.66
N ALA A 169 -5.38 -0.22 -20.60
CA ALA A 169 -5.37 -1.52 -21.27
C ALA A 169 -5.19 -2.68 -20.28
N ALA A 170 -4.27 -2.55 -19.32
CA ALA A 170 -4.03 -3.56 -18.31
C ALA A 170 -5.27 -3.81 -17.42
N VAL A 171 -5.95 -2.77 -16.94
CA VAL A 171 -7.16 -2.93 -16.12
C VAL A 171 -8.29 -3.59 -16.90
N MET A 172 -8.48 -3.20 -18.18
CA MET A 172 -9.45 -3.83 -19.08
C MET A 172 -9.15 -5.33 -19.24
N ALA A 173 -7.88 -5.67 -19.49
CA ALA A 173 -7.42 -7.05 -19.63
C ALA A 173 -7.36 -7.82 -18.29
N SER A 174 -7.56 -7.15 -17.14
CA SER A 174 -7.32 -7.71 -15.81
C SER A 174 -5.87 -8.19 -15.60
N GLU A 175 -4.93 -7.45 -16.17
CA GLU A 175 -3.49 -7.63 -16.07
C GLU A 175 -2.86 -6.60 -15.12
N PRO A 176 -1.67 -6.86 -14.55
CA PRO A 176 -0.99 -5.92 -13.69
C PRO A 176 -0.68 -4.59 -14.39
N ALA A 177 -1.22 -3.49 -13.87
CA ALA A 177 -1.04 -2.15 -14.41
C ALA A 177 0.22 -1.49 -13.80
N PRO A 178 1.19 -1.02 -14.59
CA PRO A 178 2.34 -0.28 -14.05
C PRO A 178 1.90 1.10 -13.53
N VAL A 179 2.39 1.48 -12.36
CA VAL A 179 1.99 2.71 -11.67
C VAL A 179 3.20 3.43 -11.08
N PHE A 180 3.06 4.73 -10.81
CA PHE A 180 4.09 5.51 -10.12
C PHE A 180 4.06 5.24 -8.62
N THR A 181 2.88 5.16 -8.00
CA THR A 181 2.67 4.77 -6.59
C THR A 181 1.34 4.04 -6.40
N CYS A 182 1.24 3.22 -5.36
CA CYS A 182 -0.01 2.60 -4.89
C CYS A 182 0.11 2.18 -3.41
N TRP A 183 -1.00 1.82 -2.76
CA TRP A 183 -0.98 1.17 -1.42
C TRP A 183 -2.24 0.33 -1.11
N ASN A 184 -3.34 0.65 -1.80
CA ASN A 184 -4.73 0.25 -1.55
C ASN A 184 -4.95 -1.13 -0.94
N GLY A 185 -5.49 -1.14 0.29
CA GLY A 185 -5.91 -2.30 1.07
C GLY A 185 -4.80 -3.28 1.48
N ILE A 186 -4.02 -3.76 0.52
CA ILE A 186 -2.97 -4.76 0.70
C ILE A 186 -1.86 -4.54 -0.32
N VAL A 187 -0.62 -4.70 0.13
CA VAL A 187 0.58 -4.43 -0.68
C VAL A 187 1.71 -5.40 -0.32
N SER A 188 2.41 -5.89 -1.35
CA SER A 188 3.65 -6.67 -1.22
C SER A 188 4.83 -5.85 -1.74
N ILE A 189 5.89 -5.77 -0.95
CA ILE A 189 7.12 -5.01 -1.28
C ILE A 189 8.32 -5.95 -1.12
N ARG A 190 9.34 -5.78 -1.97
CA ARG A 190 10.67 -6.37 -1.73
C ARG A 190 11.18 -5.95 -0.34
N ALA A 191 11.68 -6.90 0.45
CA ALA A 191 12.07 -6.62 1.84
C ALA A 191 13.41 -5.88 1.99
N GLU A 192 14.34 -6.09 1.07
CA GLU A 192 15.73 -5.62 1.19
C GLU A 192 15.91 -4.11 1.46
N PRO A 193 15.11 -3.18 0.88
CA PRO A 193 15.19 -1.76 1.21
C PRO A 193 14.97 -1.42 2.69
N PHE A 194 14.18 -2.23 3.41
CA PHE A 194 13.91 -2.04 4.85
C PHE A 194 15.05 -2.55 5.74
N LEU A 195 15.97 -3.34 5.20
CA LEU A 195 17.02 -3.97 5.99
C LEU A 195 18.19 -3.00 6.26
N PRO A 196 18.82 -3.11 7.45
CA PRO A 196 20.15 -2.55 7.68
C PRO A 196 21.15 -3.00 6.61
N THR A 197 22.12 -2.15 6.30
CA THR A 197 23.08 -2.38 5.20
C THR A 197 23.80 -3.72 5.33
N GLU A 198 24.16 -4.12 6.55
CA GLU A 198 24.84 -5.36 6.91
C GLU A 198 24.00 -6.63 6.68
N MET A 199 22.67 -6.52 6.60
CA MET A 199 21.76 -7.66 6.39
C MET A 199 21.31 -7.83 4.94
N ARG A 200 21.74 -6.94 4.03
CA ARG A 200 21.34 -6.96 2.61
C ARG A 200 22.07 -8.07 1.85
N ARG A 201 21.39 -8.67 0.88
CA ARG A 201 21.89 -9.82 0.09
C ARG A 201 22.42 -9.42 -1.29
N GLY A 202 22.45 -8.12 -1.60
CA GLY A 202 23.01 -7.58 -2.84
C GLY A 202 22.03 -7.45 -3.99
N GLY A 203 20.72 -7.45 -3.71
CA GLY A 203 19.66 -7.28 -4.73
C GLY A 203 19.34 -5.81 -5.07
N LEU A 204 20.05 -4.86 -4.46
CA LEU A 204 19.93 -3.42 -4.72
C LEU A 204 20.99 -2.94 -5.71
N SER A 205 20.61 -1.99 -6.57
CA SER A 205 21.46 -1.44 -7.62
C SER A 205 22.76 -0.85 -7.07
N ALA A 206 23.89 -1.12 -7.74
CA ALA A 206 25.19 -0.52 -7.46
C ALA A 206 25.42 0.89 -8.07
N PRO A 207 24.87 1.29 -9.23
CA PRO A 207 25.13 2.61 -9.79
C PRO A 207 24.43 3.73 -8.99
N PRO A 208 25.00 4.96 -8.99
CA PRO A 208 24.35 6.13 -8.43
C PRO A 208 23.02 6.41 -9.13
N LEU A 209 22.00 6.75 -8.34
CA LEU A 209 20.71 7.18 -8.86
C LEU A 209 20.74 8.65 -9.31
N PRO A 210 19.75 9.11 -10.10
CA PRO A 210 19.60 10.53 -10.44
C PRO A 210 19.55 11.43 -9.19
N PRO A 211 19.93 12.72 -9.30
CA PRO A 211 19.82 13.67 -8.21
C PRO A 211 18.40 13.72 -7.63
N LEU A 212 18.29 13.84 -6.31
CA LEU A 212 17.01 14.05 -5.64
C LEU A 212 16.51 15.48 -5.90
N SER A 213 15.20 15.68 -5.83
CA SER A 213 14.61 17.02 -5.75
C SER A 213 15.22 17.80 -4.57
N PRO A 214 15.53 19.11 -4.72
CA PRO A 214 16.02 19.94 -3.62
C PRO A 214 15.12 19.99 -2.39
N THR A 215 13.83 19.68 -2.56
CA THR A 215 12.85 19.65 -1.46
C THR A 215 12.69 18.28 -0.81
N HIS A 216 13.38 17.25 -1.32
CA HIS A 216 13.37 15.91 -0.73
C HIS A 216 14.17 15.90 0.59
N PRO A 217 13.70 15.26 1.68
CA PRO A 217 14.38 15.24 2.99
C PRO A 217 15.81 14.72 2.97
N ALA A 218 16.09 13.74 2.10
CA ALA A 218 17.43 13.19 1.87
C ALA A 218 18.31 13.99 0.89
N TYR A 219 17.89 15.19 0.46
CA TYR A 219 18.71 16.08 -0.37
C TYR A 219 19.69 16.91 0.50
N PRO A 220 20.96 17.10 0.06
CA PRO A 220 21.57 16.47 -1.10
C PRO A 220 21.95 15.01 -0.81
N ARG A 221 21.80 14.14 -1.81
CA ARG A 221 22.31 12.77 -1.70
C ARG A 221 23.85 12.80 -1.60
N PRO A 222 24.47 12.10 -0.64
CA PRO A 222 25.92 11.96 -0.61
C PRO A 222 26.45 11.37 -1.93
N ALA A 223 27.54 11.92 -2.47
CA ALA A 223 28.05 11.59 -3.82
C ALA A 223 28.35 10.10 -4.04
N ASN A 224 28.76 9.38 -2.99
CA ASN A 224 29.11 7.96 -3.05
C ASN A 224 27.99 7.04 -2.54
N GLN A 225 26.80 7.58 -2.23
CA GLN A 225 25.69 6.77 -1.74
C GLN A 225 25.00 6.07 -2.93
N THR A 226 24.90 4.75 -2.80
CA THR A 226 24.19 3.88 -3.74
C THR A 226 22.95 3.31 -3.05
N PRO A 227 21.98 2.75 -3.78
CA PRO A 227 20.86 2.02 -3.18
C PRO A 227 21.31 0.97 -2.15
N ALA A 228 22.42 0.27 -2.43
CA ALA A 228 22.97 -0.74 -1.52
C ALA A 228 23.48 -0.16 -0.19
N THR A 229 23.93 1.10 -0.16
CA THR A 229 24.47 1.78 1.04
C THR A 229 23.52 2.85 1.61
N ALA A 230 22.35 3.04 0.99
CA ALA A 230 21.34 3.97 1.47
C ALA A 230 20.78 3.53 2.83
N PRO A 231 20.42 4.46 3.74
CA PRO A 231 19.74 4.14 4.98
C PRO A 231 18.50 3.27 4.76
N PRO A 232 18.10 2.43 5.72
CA PRO A 232 16.89 1.63 5.61
C PRO A 232 15.65 2.47 5.30
N LEU A 233 14.82 1.99 4.37
CA LEU A 233 13.54 2.59 4.02
C LEU A 233 12.63 2.61 5.26
N ARG A 234 11.94 3.74 5.46
CA ARG A 234 11.00 3.94 6.59
C ARG A 234 9.80 4.74 6.12
N PHE A 235 8.67 4.55 6.78
CA PHE A 235 7.52 5.43 6.61
C PHE A 235 7.82 6.81 7.19
N ARG A 236 7.32 7.84 6.51
CA ARG A 236 7.46 9.24 6.92
C ARG A 236 6.29 10.08 6.46
N SER A 237 6.07 11.21 7.12
CA SER A 237 5.26 12.30 6.61
C SER A 237 6.00 13.08 5.52
N SER A 238 5.24 13.93 4.85
CA SER A 238 5.76 14.85 3.83
C SER A 238 6.39 16.05 4.53
N SER A 239 7.57 16.48 4.07
CA SER A 239 8.19 17.74 4.50
C SER A 239 7.38 18.95 4.03
N PRO A 240 7.52 20.14 4.66
CA PRO A 240 6.77 21.33 4.28
C PRO A 240 6.95 21.77 2.82
N ASP A 241 8.09 21.45 2.21
CA ASP A 241 8.44 21.79 0.82
C ASP A 241 8.12 20.67 -0.18
N GLU A 242 7.55 19.56 0.29
CA GLU A 242 7.02 18.47 -0.54
C GLU A 242 5.50 18.62 -0.71
N CYS A 243 4.93 17.88 -1.66
CA CYS A 243 3.49 17.81 -1.76
C CYS A 243 2.87 17.05 -0.59
N PHE A 244 1.79 17.61 -0.04
CA PHE A 244 1.09 17.00 1.07
C PHE A 244 0.55 15.63 0.66
N SER A 245 1.16 14.59 1.21
CA SER A 245 0.91 13.19 0.85
C SER A 245 0.90 12.31 2.09
N SER A 246 0.25 11.16 1.99
CA SER A 246 0.25 10.14 3.05
C SER A 246 1.60 9.45 3.17
N GLU A 247 1.82 8.83 4.33
CA GLU A 247 2.96 7.92 4.53
C GLU A 247 2.95 6.74 3.55
N SER A 248 1.74 6.31 3.16
CA SER A 248 1.49 5.25 2.20
C SER A 248 1.80 5.65 0.74
N PHE A 249 1.80 6.95 0.41
CA PHE A 249 2.31 7.48 -0.85
C PHE A 249 3.83 7.71 -0.79
N ASN A 250 4.33 8.26 0.33
CA ASN A 250 5.74 8.60 0.49
C ASN A 250 6.64 7.36 0.45
N LEU A 251 6.16 6.22 0.95
CA LEU A 251 6.94 4.98 0.94
C LEU A 251 7.29 4.48 -0.49
N PRO A 252 6.34 4.23 -1.41
CA PRO A 252 6.67 3.86 -2.79
C PRO A 252 7.41 4.95 -3.55
N TYR A 253 7.16 6.23 -3.23
CA TYR A 253 7.93 7.32 -3.79
C TYR A 253 9.42 7.25 -3.38
N ASP A 254 9.70 7.05 -2.10
CA ASP A 254 11.07 6.89 -1.59
C ASP A 254 11.71 5.59 -2.09
N LEU A 255 10.93 4.51 -2.25
CA LEU A 255 11.38 3.27 -2.88
C LEU A 255 11.95 3.53 -4.28
N ARG A 256 11.25 4.36 -5.07
CA ARG A 256 11.71 4.81 -6.38
C ARG A 256 12.94 5.72 -6.26
N ARG A 257 12.88 6.77 -5.45
CA ARG A 257 13.89 7.85 -5.43
C ARG A 257 15.17 7.49 -4.69
N LEU A 258 15.12 6.65 -3.67
CA LEU A 258 16.27 6.26 -2.87
C LEU A 258 16.88 4.93 -3.30
N PHE A 259 16.08 4.03 -3.91
CA PHE A 259 16.54 2.70 -4.28
C PHE A 259 16.48 2.38 -5.78
N GLY A 260 15.85 3.23 -6.60
CA GLY A 260 15.71 3.00 -8.05
C GLY A 260 14.81 1.82 -8.37
N LEU A 261 13.94 1.46 -7.43
CA LEU A 261 13.03 0.33 -7.53
C LEU A 261 11.68 0.84 -8.06
N GLU A 262 11.51 0.72 -9.37
CA GLU A 262 10.40 1.34 -10.12
C GLU A 262 9.39 0.33 -10.69
N ARG A 263 9.60 -0.97 -10.48
CA ARG A 263 8.66 -2.02 -10.91
C ARG A 263 7.48 -2.11 -9.95
N ILE A 264 6.66 -1.07 -9.95
CA ILE A 264 5.49 -0.89 -9.09
C ILE A 264 4.23 -1.16 -9.91
N TYR A 265 3.39 -2.07 -9.43
CA TYR A 265 2.17 -2.50 -10.13
C TYR A 265 0.93 -2.42 -9.25
N ILE A 266 -0.23 -2.25 -9.88
CA ILE A 266 -1.52 -2.57 -9.30
C ILE A 266 -2.02 -3.85 -9.96
N ASN A 267 -2.38 -4.86 -9.15
CA ASN A 267 -3.01 -6.08 -9.66
C ASN A 267 -4.54 -5.95 -9.56
N PRO A 268 -5.25 -5.73 -10.69
CA PRO A 268 -6.69 -5.52 -10.65
C PRO A 268 -7.48 -6.78 -10.27
N ARG A 269 -6.85 -7.96 -10.19
CA ARG A 269 -7.51 -9.19 -9.72
C ARG A 269 -7.59 -9.27 -8.20
N VAL A 270 -6.78 -8.50 -7.48
CA VAL A 270 -6.72 -8.50 -6.02
C VAL A 270 -7.66 -7.43 -5.48
N ILE A 271 -8.86 -7.85 -5.13
CA ILE A 271 -9.93 -6.98 -4.64
C ILE A 271 -9.99 -7.05 -3.12
N THR A 272 -10.07 -5.88 -2.49
CA THR A 272 -10.27 -5.73 -1.05
C THR A 272 -11.37 -4.69 -0.77
N ALA A 273 -11.94 -4.70 0.43
CA ALA A 273 -12.82 -3.63 0.88
C ALA A 273 -12.89 -3.58 2.41
N TYR A 274 -13.17 -2.41 2.96
CA TYR A 274 -13.36 -2.22 4.40
C TYR A 274 -14.74 -2.67 4.91
N LYS A 275 -15.72 -2.85 4.00
CA LYS A 275 -17.06 -3.34 4.36
C LYS A 275 -17.43 -4.57 3.55
N TRP A 276 -17.94 -5.59 4.23
CA TRP A 276 -18.31 -6.88 3.64
C TRP A 276 -19.22 -6.75 2.42
N ARG A 277 -20.24 -5.88 2.48
CA ARG A 277 -21.16 -5.66 1.36
C ARG A 277 -20.45 -5.18 0.08
N PHE A 278 -19.44 -4.32 0.22
CA PHE A 278 -18.68 -3.78 -0.91
C PHE A 278 -17.67 -4.82 -1.39
N TYR A 279 -17.08 -5.57 -0.46
CA TYR A 279 -16.25 -6.72 -0.80
C TYR A 279 -16.99 -7.68 -1.74
N LEU A 280 -18.18 -8.13 -1.34
CA LEU A 280 -18.99 -9.04 -2.16
C LEU A 280 -19.41 -8.42 -3.49
N TRP A 281 -19.82 -7.15 -3.49
CA TRP A 281 -20.23 -6.44 -4.70
C TRP A 281 -19.10 -6.35 -5.73
N PHE A 282 -17.93 -5.84 -5.35
CA PHE A 282 -16.82 -5.64 -6.29
C PHE A 282 -16.12 -6.94 -6.67
N LYS A 283 -16.06 -7.91 -5.74
CA LYS A 283 -15.42 -9.20 -6.01
C LYS A 283 -16.28 -10.12 -6.88
N TYR A 284 -17.59 -10.19 -6.62
CA TYR A 284 -18.46 -11.16 -7.29
C TYR A 284 -19.41 -10.52 -8.31
N ALA A 285 -20.13 -9.45 -7.96
CA ALA A 285 -21.12 -8.86 -8.86
C ALA A 285 -20.47 -8.12 -10.03
N MET A 286 -19.53 -7.20 -9.75
CA MET A 286 -18.83 -6.41 -10.77
C MET A 286 -17.90 -7.26 -11.67
N ARG A 287 -17.49 -8.44 -11.19
CA ARG A 287 -16.63 -9.37 -11.93
C ARG A 287 -17.41 -10.47 -12.64
N HIS A 288 -18.73 -10.51 -12.49
CA HIS A 288 -19.57 -11.42 -13.24
C HIS A 288 -19.39 -11.17 -14.74
N TRP A 289 -19.21 -12.22 -15.55
CA TRP A 289 -18.84 -12.08 -16.96
C TRP A 289 -19.84 -11.23 -17.77
N VAL A 290 -21.14 -11.29 -17.47
CA VAL A 290 -22.16 -10.43 -18.12
C VAL A 290 -21.97 -8.96 -17.77
N VAL A 291 -21.65 -8.67 -16.50
CA VAL A 291 -21.43 -7.30 -16.03
C VAL A 291 -20.15 -6.74 -16.63
N LYS A 292 -19.07 -7.53 -16.61
CA LYS A 292 -17.80 -7.18 -17.24
C LYS A 292 -17.98 -6.93 -18.74
N TRP A 293 -18.64 -7.84 -19.46
CA TRP A 293 -18.98 -7.67 -20.87
C TRP A 293 -19.78 -6.39 -21.11
N PHE A 294 -20.80 -6.11 -20.32
CA PHE A 294 -21.59 -4.87 -20.44
C PHE A 294 -20.74 -3.63 -20.18
N MET A 295 -19.91 -3.62 -19.14
CA MET A 295 -19.01 -2.51 -18.83
C MET A 295 -18.01 -2.25 -19.97
N GLU A 296 -17.48 -3.31 -20.57
CA GLU A 296 -16.53 -3.25 -21.67
C GLU A 296 -17.18 -2.84 -23.00
N THR A 297 -18.44 -3.21 -23.25
CA THR A 297 -19.13 -2.99 -24.53
C THR A 297 -20.08 -1.80 -24.54
N ALA A 298 -20.92 -1.67 -23.52
CA ALA A 298 -21.90 -0.58 -23.40
C ALA A 298 -21.31 0.66 -22.70
N GLY A 299 -20.26 0.47 -21.90
CA GLY A 299 -19.52 1.53 -21.23
C GLY A 299 -18.47 2.21 -22.12
N HIS A 300 -18.52 2.04 -23.45
CA HIS A 300 -17.58 2.58 -24.45
C HIS A 300 -17.63 4.12 -24.49
N LYS A 301 -17.17 4.75 -23.42
CA LYS A 301 -16.45 6.02 -23.52
C LYS A 301 -15.11 5.67 -24.13
N SER A 302 -14.79 6.24 -25.28
CA SER A 302 -13.43 6.15 -25.80
C SER A 302 -12.45 6.63 -24.71
N ARG A 303 -11.19 6.20 -24.73
CA ARG A 303 -10.15 6.74 -23.82
C ARG A 303 -10.16 8.29 -23.82
N GLU A 304 -10.57 8.90 -24.94
CA GLU A 304 -10.68 10.34 -25.17
C GLU A 304 -11.86 10.99 -24.42
N ASP A 305 -12.88 10.21 -24.03
CA ASP A 305 -14.07 10.65 -23.29
C ASP A 305 -13.92 10.55 -21.77
N LEU A 306 -12.79 10.02 -21.28
CA LEU A 306 -12.50 9.98 -19.85
C LEU A 306 -12.04 11.36 -19.37
N PRO A 307 -12.71 11.97 -18.38
CA PRO A 307 -12.27 13.25 -17.84
C PRO A 307 -10.86 13.10 -17.26
N GLN A 308 -9.91 13.85 -17.82
CA GLN A 308 -8.61 14.03 -17.19
C GLN A 308 -8.80 15.00 -16.03
N PHE A 309 -8.56 14.51 -14.81
CA PHE A 309 -8.59 15.36 -13.62
C PHE A 309 -7.36 16.28 -13.64
N VAL A 310 -7.48 17.44 -14.26
CA VAL A 310 -6.49 18.51 -14.11
C VAL A 310 -6.85 19.27 -12.83
N LEU A 311 -6.21 18.90 -11.72
CA LEU A 311 -6.42 19.56 -10.44
C LEU A 311 -5.52 20.79 -10.37
N GLY A 312 -6.13 21.97 -10.43
CA GLY A 312 -5.48 23.26 -10.20
C GLY A 312 -6.28 24.08 -9.21
N GLY A 313 -5.74 24.30 -8.02
CA GLY A 313 -6.35 25.17 -7.01
C GLY A 313 -5.53 25.22 -5.71
N GLY A 314 -5.00 26.40 -5.39
CA GLY A 314 -4.24 26.68 -4.15
C GLY A 314 -2.75 26.93 -4.38
N ASN A 315 -2.05 27.43 -3.35
CA ASN A 315 -0.61 27.75 -3.34
C ASN A 315 0.31 26.49 -3.34
N GLN A 316 -0.20 25.30 -3.61
CA GLN A 316 0.61 24.08 -3.68
C GLN A 316 1.04 23.78 -5.12
N PRO A 317 2.24 23.21 -5.34
CA PRO A 317 2.64 22.75 -6.65
C PRO A 317 1.62 21.73 -7.18
N THR A 318 1.21 21.86 -8.43
CA THR A 318 0.30 20.90 -9.09
C THR A 318 1.02 19.58 -9.40
N ILE A 319 2.33 19.64 -9.58
CA ILE A 319 3.23 18.50 -9.82
C ILE A 319 4.46 18.69 -8.93
N TRP A 320 4.87 17.64 -8.24
CA TRP A 320 6.10 17.57 -7.46
C TRP A 320 6.89 16.32 -7.83
N ASP A 321 8.13 16.53 -8.26
CA ASP A 321 9.09 15.50 -8.67
C ASP A 321 8.46 14.33 -9.48
N GLY A 322 7.75 14.69 -10.56
CA GLY A 322 7.18 13.74 -11.51
C GLY A 322 5.81 13.16 -11.14
N GLY A 323 5.23 13.53 -10.00
CA GLY A 323 3.88 13.12 -9.59
C GLY A 323 2.96 14.31 -9.32
N GLU A 324 1.69 14.20 -9.70
CA GLU A 324 0.64 15.16 -9.37
C GLU A 324 0.39 15.17 -7.87
N CYS A 325 0.23 16.37 -7.33
CA CYS A 325 -0.03 16.54 -5.91
C CYS A 325 -1.52 16.32 -5.65
N HIS A 326 -1.84 15.57 -4.59
CA HIS A 326 -3.24 15.45 -4.22
C HIS A 326 -3.71 16.84 -3.75
N PRO A 327 -4.88 17.33 -4.19
CA PRO A 327 -5.36 18.64 -3.78
C PRO A 327 -5.52 18.66 -2.26
N GLY A 328 -4.58 19.33 -1.60
CA GLY A 328 -4.53 19.45 -0.16
C GLY A 328 -5.64 20.39 0.32
N GLY A 329 -6.68 19.84 0.92
CA GLY A 329 -7.72 20.59 1.59
C GLY A 329 -8.78 19.63 2.09
N ALA A 330 -9.25 19.83 3.32
CA ALA A 330 -10.54 19.28 3.70
C ALA A 330 -11.53 19.65 2.58
N LEU A 331 -12.10 18.65 1.91
CA LEU A 331 -13.27 18.84 1.07
C LEU A 331 -14.36 19.40 1.99
N HIS A 332 -14.41 20.73 2.12
CA HIS A 332 -15.63 21.43 2.46
C HIS A 332 -16.53 21.26 1.25
N LEU A 333 -17.26 20.15 1.23
CA LEU A 333 -18.48 20.05 0.45
C LEU A 333 -19.41 21.14 1.00
N HIS A 334 -19.60 22.20 0.21
CA HIS A 334 -20.68 23.16 0.43
C HIS A 334 -22.03 22.52 0.13
#